data_AF-A0A5C8C0Z6-F1
#
_entry.id   AF-A0A5C8C0Z6-F1
#
_cell.length_a   1.000
_cell.length_b   1.000
_cell.length_c   1.000
_cell.angle_alpha   90.00
_cell.angle_beta   90.00
_cell.angle_gamma   90.00
#
_symmetry.space_group_name_H-M   'P 1'
#
loop_
_entity.id
_entity.type
_entity.pdbx_description
1 polymer ?
#
loop_
_entity_poly.entity_id
_entity_poly.type
_entity_poly.pdbx_seq_one_letter_code
_entity_poly.pdbx_strand_id
1 'polypeptide(L)'
;VDDKTIIDAVKQRSRWIYKQLRGFREQSKFITPRQYKSGESHFYLGKQYQLKVLHDDAKPKGVKLLRGRLQVNTLDTNIESIQSHLNEWYRSRAKIIFEARLQHILEQALWVEDQPNIRLMTMRTQWGNCSPSGVLTLNPHLVKAPTICIDYVILHELCHLVEHNHSERFYQLLTQVMPDWEIVKERLDHMAVKFFNQTC
;
A
#
# COMPACT_ATOMS: atom_id res chain seq x y z
N VAL A 1 25.61 -22.94 -9.38
CA VAL A 1 24.99 -21.63 -9.71
C VAL A 1 25.03 -20.82 -8.44
N ASP A 2 25.77 -19.71 -8.47
CA ASP A 2 26.18 -18.94 -7.29
C ASP A 2 25.01 -18.09 -6.75
N ASP A 3 24.76 -18.16 -5.43
CA ASP A 3 23.67 -17.46 -4.75
C ASP A 3 23.79 -15.93 -4.89
N LYS A 4 25.00 -15.43 -5.13
CA LYS A 4 25.29 -14.01 -5.37
C LYS A 4 24.69 -13.51 -6.69
N THR A 5 24.71 -14.33 -7.74
CA THR A 5 24.18 -13.96 -9.06
C THR A 5 22.64 -13.88 -9.07
N ILE A 6 21.98 -14.68 -8.23
CA ILE A 6 20.52 -14.64 -8.05
C ILE A 6 20.10 -13.37 -7.29
N ILE A 7 20.89 -12.93 -6.31
CA ILE A 7 20.59 -11.71 -5.54
C ILE A 7 20.71 -10.45 -6.40
N ASP A 8 21.68 -10.38 -7.31
CA ASP A 8 21.84 -9.22 -8.20
C ASP A 8 20.82 -9.21 -9.36
N ALA A 9 20.41 -10.37 -9.87
CA ALA A 9 19.30 -10.46 -10.84
C ALA A 9 17.94 -10.08 -10.22
N VAL A 10 17.74 -10.31 -8.91
CA VAL A 10 16.55 -9.88 -8.17
C VAL A 10 16.57 -8.37 -7.88
N LYS A 11 17.75 -7.73 -7.79
CA LYS A 11 17.88 -6.26 -7.70
C LYS A 11 17.46 -5.56 -9.00
N GLN A 12 17.62 -6.21 -10.16
CA GLN A 12 17.28 -5.62 -11.46
C GLN A 12 15.76 -5.59 -11.76
N ARG A 13 14.93 -6.29 -10.98
CA ARG A 13 13.47 -6.38 -11.19
C ARG A 13 12.74 -6.23 -9.87
N SER A 14 12.87 -5.10 -9.18
CA SER A 14 12.52 -5.05 -7.76
C SER A 14 11.04 -5.35 -7.47
N ARG A 15 10.76 -6.63 -7.17
CA ARG A 15 9.54 -7.14 -6.56
C ARG A 15 9.66 -6.93 -5.05
N TRP A 16 9.61 -5.65 -4.67
CA TRP A 16 10.14 -5.13 -3.40
C TRP A 16 9.52 -5.76 -2.14
N ILE A 17 8.22 -6.09 -2.13
CA ILE A 17 7.59 -6.72 -0.95
C ILE A 17 7.98 -8.19 -0.82
N TYR A 18 8.23 -8.92 -1.92
CA TYR A 18 8.52 -10.36 -1.84
C TYR A 18 9.87 -10.67 -1.18
N LYS A 19 10.90 -9.85 -1.44
CA LYS A 19 12.23 -10.03 -0.82
C LYS A 19 12.14 -9.90 0.70
N GLN A 20 11.27 -8.99 1.14
CA GLN A 20 10.97 -8.75 2.54
C GLN A 20 10.16 -9.88 3.18
N LEU A 21 9.10 -10.37 2.53
CA LEU A 21 8.25 -11.46 3.04
C LEU A 21 9.02 -12.76 3.37
N ARG A 22 10.14 -13.04 2.69
CA ARG A 22 11.00 -14.18 3.03
C ARG A 22 11.80 -13.97 4.32
N GLY A 23 12.36 -12.79 4.56
CA GLY A 23 13.00 -12.44 5.83
C GLY A 23 12.00 -12.37 6.98
N PHE A 24 10.75 -12.01 6.68
CA PHE A 24 9.70 -11.84 7.68
C PHE A 24 8.97 -13.11 8.09
N ARG A 25 9.19 -14.28 7.44
CA ARG A 25 8.57 -15.53 7.89
C ARG A 25 8.82 -15.83 9.37
N GLU A 26 9.97 -15.44 9.91
CA GLU A 26 10.28 -15.60 11.34
C GLU A 26 9.55 -14.56 12.22
N GLN A 27 9.37 -13.32 11.75
CA GLN A 27 8.63 -12.28 12.48
C GLN A 27 7.10 -12.48 12.39
N SER A 28 6.61 -13.07 11.30
CA SER A 28 5.20 -13.38 11.08
C SER A 28 4.67 -14.47 12.01
N LYS A 29 5.53 -15.33 12.58
CA LYS A 29 5.13 -16.41 13.51
C LYS A 29 4.41 -15.89 14.75
N PHE A 30 4.66 -14.65 15.15
CA PHE A 30 4.06 -14.02 16.33
C PHE A 30 2.88 -13.10 16.01
N ILE A 31 2.49 -12.97 14.73
CA ILE A 31 1.37 -12.13 14.33
C ILE A 31 0.10 -12.97 14.39
N THR A 32 -0.77 -12.66 15.36
CA THR A 32 -2.10 -13.27 15.46
C THR A 32 -2.98 -12.85 14.28
N PRO A 33 -3.72 -13.77 13.65
CA PRO A 33 -4.71 -13.43 12.63
C PRO A 33 -5.73 -12.40 13.14
N ARG A 34 -6.18 -11.55 12.22
CA ARG A 34 -7.17 -10.50 12.49
C ARG A 34 -8.53 -11.13 12.79
N GLN A 35 -9.16 -10.73 13.90
CA GLN A 35 -10.47 -11.26 14.31
C GLN A 35 -11.63 -10.34 13.91
N TYR A 36 -11.31 -9.13 13.42
CA TYR A 36 -12.25 -8.10 12.99
C TYR A 36 -13.30 -7.77 14.05
N LYS A 37 -12.88 -7.74 15.32
CA LYS A 37 -13.74 -7.44 16.47
C LYS A 37 -13.54 -6.02 16.99
N SER A 38 -14.53 -5.52 17.74
CA SER A 38 -14.41 -4.20 18.38
C SER A 38 -13.18 -4.11 19.28
N GLY A 39 -12.50 -2.96 19.24
CA GLY A 39 -11.25 -2.69 19.97
C GLY A 39 -9.98 -3.02 19.18
N GLU A 40 -10.09 -3.79 18.08
CA GLU A 40 -8.96 -4.15 17.26
C GLU A 40 -8.35 -2.94 16.52
N SER A 41 -7.01 -2.87 16.44
CA SER A 41 -6.31 -1.72 15.86
C SER A 41 -6.05 -1.90 14.36
N HIS A 42 -6.47 -0.92 13.57
CA HIS A 42 -6.35 -0.88 12.10
C HIS A 42 -5.65 0.40 11.64
N PHE A 43 -4.77 0.28 10.65
CA PHE A 43 -4.04 1.43 10.12
C PHE A 43 -4.81 2.16 9.01
N TYR A 44 -4.71 3.47 8.97
CA TYR A 44 -5.15 4.31 7.85
C TYR A 44 -4.28 5.58 7.80
N LEU A 45 -3.65 5.85 6.65
CA LEU A 45 -2.72 6.96 6.46
C LEU A 45 -1.63 7.03 7.55
N GLY A 46 -1.09 5.87 7.95
CA GLY A 46 -0.04 5.75 8.95
C GLY A 46 -0.48 5.87 10.41
N LYS A 47 -1.76 6.17 10.67
CA LYS A 47 -2.33 6.26 12.03
C LYS A 47 -3.13 5.01 12.37
N GLN A 48 -3.14 4.64 13.64
CA GLN A 48 -3.94 3.53 14.15
C GLN A 48 -5.31 4.02 14.64
N TYR A 49 -6.34 3.29 14.25
CA TYR A 49 -7.73 3.52 14.65
C TYR A 49 -8.32 2.24 15.19
N GLN A 50 -9.09 2.34 16.27
CA GLN A 50 -9.82 1.19 16.80
C GLN A 50 -11.03 0.89 15.93
N LEU A 51 -11.23 -0.39 15.64
CA LEU A 51 -12.43 -0.93 15.03
C LEU A 51 -13.58 -0.87 16.04
N LYS A 52 -14.75 -0.45 15.59
CA LYS A 52 -16.01 -0.54 16.34
C LYS A 52 -17.05 -1.17 15.44
N VAL A 53 -17.45 -2.38 15.77
CA VAL A 53 -18.52 -3.09 15.08
C VAL A 53 -19.85 -2.69 15.71
N LEU A 54 -20.81 -2.35 14.86
CA LEU A 54 -22.17 -1.94 15.20
C LEU A 54 -23.16 -2.83 14.43
N HIS A 55 -24.30 -3.10 15.07
CA HIS A 55 -25.41 -3.88 14.52
C HIS A 55 -26.69 -3.06 14.68
N ASP A 56 -26.73 -1.90 14.02
CA ASP A 56 -27.80 -0.92 14.17
C ASP A 56 -28.56 -0.79 12.84
N ASP A 57 -29.77 -1.34 12.79
CA ASP A 57 -30.62 -1.34 11.59
C ASP A 57 -31.13 0.06 11.23
N ALA A 58 -31.16 0.99 12.19
CA ALA A 58 -31.54 2.38 11.93
C ALA A 58 -30.44 3.19 11.22
N LYS A 59 -29.23 2.64 11.07
CA LYS A 59 -28.09 3.30 10.42
C LYS A 59 -27.72 2.63 9.10
N PRO A 60 -27.21 3.39 8.11
CA PRO A 60 -26.71 2.79 6.88
C PRO A 60 -25.63 1.75 7.14
N LYS A 61 -25.63 0.66 6.36
CA LYS A 61 -24.56 -0.32 6.34
C LYS A 61 -23.29 0.27 5.74
N GLY A 62 -22.14 -0.26 6.13
CA GLY A 62 -20.83 0.15 5.62
C GLY A 62 -19.91 0.71 6.69
N VAL A 63 -18.82 1.34 6.24
CA VAL A 63 -17.73 1.77 7.13
C VAL A 63 -17.54 3.27 7.08
N LYS A 64 -17.34 3.87 8.26
CA LYS A 64 -16.99 5.30 8.39
C LYS A 64 -15.85 5.48 9.37
N LEU A 65 -14.97 6.43 9.10
CA LEU A 65 -14.02 6.93 10.09
C LEU A 65 -14.71 8.06 10.87
N LEU A 66 -15.09 7.80 12.11
CA LEU A 66 -15.84 8.74 12.95
C LEU A 66 -15.29 8.76 14.37
N ARG A 67 -14.97 9.96 14.87
CA ARG A 67 -14.44 10.18 16.24
C ARG A 67 -13.23 9.28 16.55
N GLY A 68 -12.29 9.18 15.61
CA GLY A 68 -11.06 8.38 15.77
C GLY A 68 -11.28 6.86 15.77
N ARG A 69 -12.42 6.38 15.27
CA ARG A 69 -12.73 4.95 15.16
C ARG A 69 -13.16 4.60 13.74
N LEU A 70 -12.74 3.43 13.27
CA LEU A 70 -13.32 2.80 12.09
C LEU A 70 -14.58 2.08 12.54
N GLN A 71 -15.74 2.67 12.23
CA GLN A 71 -17.03 2.11 12.59
C GLN A 71 -17.55 1.31 11.40
N VAL A 72 -17.75 0.01 11.61
CA VAL A 72 -18.41 -0.88 10.64
C VAL A 72 -19.81 -1.12 11.17
N ASN A 73 -20.83 -0.72 10.40
CA ASN A 73 -22.21 -1.07 10.70
C ASN A 73 -22.68 -2.16 9.72
N THR A 74 -23.06 -3.30 10.26
CA THR A 74 -23.59 -4.43 9.50
C THR A 74 -24.53 -5.23 10.39
N LEU A 75 -25.60 -5.80 9.85
CA LEU A 75 -26.45 -6.73 10.60
C LEU A 75 -25.86 -8.13 10.64
N ASP A 76 -24.97 -8.43 9.70
CA ASP A 76 -24.27 -9.70 9.61
C ASP A 76 -23.06 -9.69 10.56
N THR A 77 -23.07 -10.62 11.51
CA THR A 77 -22.03 -10.79 12.53
C THR A 77 -20.87 -11.65 12.04
N ASN A 78 -20.95 -12.22 10.83
CA ASN A 78 -19.86 -12.98 10.24
C ASN A 78 -18.62 -12.09 10.05
N ILE A 79 -17.47 -12.61 10.51
CA ILE A 79 -16.15 -11.98 10.39
C ILE A 79 -15.84 -11.65 8.92
N GLU A 80 -16.17 -12.54 7.99
CA GLU A 80 -15.95 -12.33 6.55
C GLU A 80 -16.72 -11.11 6.03
N SER A 81 -17.93 -10.90 6.54
CA SER A 81 -18.77 -9.76 6.20
C SER A 81 -18.13 -8.46 6.70
N ILE A 82 -17.72 -8.41 7.97
CA ILE A 82 -17.04 -7.24 8.55
C ILE A 82 -15.74 -6.92 7.79
N GLN A 83 -14.95 -7.96 7.49
CA GLN A 83 -13.73 -7.85 6.70
C GLN A 83 -14.00 -7.31 5.29
N SER A 84 -15.05 -7.80 4.62
CA SER A 84 -15.46 -7.34 3.29
C SER A 84 -15.79 -5.86 3.28
N HIS A 85 -16.64 -5.40 4.21
CA HIS A 85 -16.99 -3.98 4.35
C HIS A 85 -15.75 -3.11 4.60
N LEU A 86 -14.81 -3.56 5.44
CA LEU A 86 -13.55 -2.84 5.68
C LEU A 86 -12.68 -2.79 4.42
N ASN A 87 -12.57 -3.89 3.68
CA ASN A 87 -11.77 -3.95 2.46
C ASN A 87 -12.35 -3.03 1.37
N GLU A 88 -13.66 -3.00 1.21
CA GLU A 88 -14.34 -2.08 0.30
C GLU A 88 -14.08 -0.62 0.69
N TRP A 89 -14.19 -0.31 1.98
CA TRP A 89 -13.87 1.02 2.49
C TRP A 89 -12.43 1.42 2.22
N TYR A 90 -11.46 0.54 2.50
CA TYR A 90 -10.06 0.78 2.19
C TYR A 90 -9.84 0.99 0.68
N ARG A 91 -10.51 0.21 -0.17
CA ARG A 91 -10.43 0.36 -1.63
C ARG A 91 -10.97 1.70 -2.11
N SER A 92 -12.12 2.13 -1.57
CA SER A 92 -12.70 3.45 -1.85
C SER A 92 -11.76 4.58 -1.41
N ARG A 93 -11.24 4.50 -0.17
CA ARG A 93 -10.30 5.51 0.35
C ARG A 93 -8.98 5.50 -0.42
N ALA A 94 -8.47 4.33 -0.81
CA ALA A 94 -7.25 4.21 -1.62
C ALA A 94 -7.41 4.94 -2.95
N LYS A 95 -8.53 4.76 -3.66
CA LYS A 95 -8.79 5.45 -4.93
C LYS A 95 -8.69 6.97 -4.76
N ILE A 96 -9.47 7.52 -3.83
CA ILE A 96 -9.54 8.97 -3.57
C ILE A 96 -8.16 9.52 -3.19
N ILE A 97 -7.45 8.85 -2.27
CA ILE A 97 -6.16 9.32 -1.80
C ILE A 97 -5.11 9.22 -2.89
N PHE A 98 -5.03 8.10 -3.62
CA PHE A 98 -4.00 7.91 -4.64
C PHE A 98 -4.18 8.87 -5.81
N GLU A 99 -5.43 9.15 -6.22
CA GLU A 99 -5.72 10.18 -7.24
C GLU A 99 -5.23 11.56 -6.79
N ALA A 100 -5.57 11.96 -5.55
CA ALA A 100 -5.11 13.24 -5.00
C ALA A 100 -3.58 13.33 -4.85
N ARG A 101 -2.93 12.24 -4.46
CA ARG A 101 -1.46 12.19 -4.35
C ARG A 101 -0.79 12.20 -5.71
N LEU A 102 -1.31 11.46 -6.69
CA LEU A 102 -0.80 11.47 -8.05
C LEU A 102 -0.83 12.89 -8.63
N GLN A 103 -1.97 13.58 -8.52
CA GLN A 103 -2.10 14.96 -9.01
C GLN A 103 -1.03 15.89 -8.40
N HIS A 104 -0.83 15.81 -7.08
CA HIS A 104 0.17 16.61 -6.40
C HIS A 104 1.62 16.29 -6.83
N ILE A 105 1.90 15.02 -7.09
CA ILE A 105 3.24 14.55 -7.46
C ILE A 105 3.59 14.86 -8.92
N LEU A 106 2.59 14.93 -9.81
CA LEU A 106 2.83 15.27 -11.21
C LEU A 106 3.41 16.68 -11.38
N GLU A 107 3.19 17.59 -10.43
CA GLU A 107 3.82 18.93 -10.42
C GLU A 107 5.35 18.87 -10.36
N GLN A 108 5.92 17.81 -9.77
CA GLN A 108 7.37 17.60 -9.66
C GLN A 108 7.91 16.52 -10.61
N ALA A 109 7.05 15.65 -11.15
CA ALA A 109 7.43 14.56 -12.05
C ALA A 109 7.36 14.98 -13.53
N LEU A 110 8.17 15.98 -13.92
CA LEU A 110 8.10 16.66 -15.22
C LEU A 110 8.37 15.77 -16.45
N TRP A 111 8.91 14.57 -16.26
CA TRP A 111 9.10 13.59 -17.34
C TRP A 111 7.83 12.80 -17.68
N VAL A 112 6.74 13.00 -16.94
CA VAL A 112 5.45 12.36 -17.19
C VAL A 112 4.62 13.28 -18.06
N GLU A 113 4.48 12.92 -19.34
CA GLU A 113 3.73 13.71 -20.33
C GLU A 113 2.22 13.68 -20.09
N ASP A 114 1.69 12.48 -19.83
CA ASP A 114 0.26 12.24 -19.60
C ASP A 114 0.02 11.68 -18.20
N GLN A 115 -1.03 12.18 -17.53
CA GLN A 115 -1.44 11.67 -16.23
C GLN A 115 -1.83 10.18 -16.32
N PRO A 116 -1.13 9.28 -15.58
CA PRO A 116 -1.45 7.85 -15.58
C PRO A 116 -2.82 7.56 -15.00
N ASN A 117 -3.53 6.60 -15.61
CA ASN A 117 -4.77 6.08 -15.03
C ASN A 117 -4.44 5.17 -13.85
N ILE A 118 -5.09 5.39 -12.71
CA ILE A 118 -4.92 4.54 -11.52
C ILE A 118 -5.80 3.30 -11.62
N ARG A 119 -5.18 2.13 -11.48
CA ARG A 119 -5.85 0.84 -11.32
C ARG A 119 -5.60 0.29 -9.92
N LEU A 120 -6.65 -0.14 -9.23
CA LEU A 120 -6.51 -0.76 -7.91
C LEU A 120 -6.51 -2.29 -7.99
N MET A 121 -5.42 -2.94 -7.56
CA MET A 121 -5.30 -4.39 -7.56
C MET A 121 -4.57 -4.88 -6.31
N THR A 122 -5.18 -5.79 -5.55
CA THR A 122 -4.50 -6.42 -4.41
C THR A 122 -3.39 -7.31 -4.93
N MET A 123 -2.15 -6.99 -4.56
CA MET A 123 -0.95 -7.72 -4.95
C MET A 123 -0.36 -8.40 -3.72
N ARG A 124 0.24 -9.59 -3.90
CA ARG A 124 0.89 -10.32 -2.79
C ARG A 124 2.32 -9.85 -2.53
N THR A 125 2.96 -9.25 -3.53
CA THR A 125 4.43 -9.10 -3.59
C THR A 125 4.91 -7.70 -3.97
N GLN A 126 3.99 -6.78 -4.24
CA GLN A 126 4.29 -5.42 -4.72
C GLN A 126 3.25 -4.42 -4.20
N TRP A 127 3.66 -3.15 -4.07
CA TRP A 127 2.74 -2.05 -3.73
C TRP A 127 2.17 -1.41 -4.99
N GLY A 128 2.88 -1.50 -6.10
CA GLY A 128 2.39 -1.10 -7.41
C GLY A 128 3.19 -1.68 -8.56
N ASN A 129 2.80 -1.25 -9.75
CA ASN A 129 3.56 -1.29 -10.99
C ASN A 129 3.05 -0.15 -11.90
N CYS A 130 3.89 0.30 -12.85
CA CYS A 130 3.42 1.10 -13.98
C CYS A 130 3.63 0.33 -15.29
N SER A 131 2.60 0.26 -16.14
CA SER A 131 2.77 -0.29 -17.49
C SER A 131 3.48 0.73 -18.40
N PRO A 132 4.15 0.28 -19.47
CA PRO A 132 4.68 1.18 -20.51
C PRO A 132 3.62 2.07 -21.16
N SER A 133 2.35 1.66 -21.09
CA SER A 133 1.19 2.42 -21.58
C SER A 133 0.63 3.43 -20.57
N GLY A 134 1.36 3.74 -19.48
CA GLY A 134 0.93 4.73 -18.48
C GLY A 134 -0.23 4.28 -17.57
N VAL A 135 -0.40 2.97 -17.30
CA VAL A 135 -1.37 2.51 -16.30
C VAL A 135 -0.65 2.26 -14.98
N LEU A 136 -0.96 3.08 -13.98
CA LEU A 136 -0.43 2.98 -12.63
C LEU A 136 -1.28 2.05 -11.79
N THR A 137 -0.85 0.80 -11.63
CA THR A 137 -1.56 -0.17 -10.80
C THR A 137 -1.03 -0.12 -9.37
N LEU A 138 -1.89 0.18 -8.38
CA LEU A 138 -1.52 0.27 -6.97
C LEU A 138 -2.33 -0.70 -6.11
N ASN A 139 -1.69 -1.21 -5.06
CA ASN A 139 -2.31 -2.07 -4.08
C ASN A 139 -3.12 -1.25 -3.06
N PRO A 140 -4.44 -1.49 -2.91
CA PRO A 140 -5.29 -0.73 -1.99
C PRO A 140 -4.79 -0.70 -0.54
N HIS A 141 -4.10 -1.74 -0.09
CA HIS A 141 -3.56 -1.78 1.27
C HIS A 141 -2.47 -0.73 1.51
N LEU A 142 -1.89 -0.12 0.46
CA LEU A 142 -0.92 0.96 0.59
C LEU A 142 -1.51 2.18 1.31
N VAL A 143 -2.84 2.38 1.26
CA VAL A 143 -3.52 3.48 1.98
C VAL A 143 -3.44 3.34 3.52
N LYS A 144 -2.98 2.18 4.02
CA LYS A 144 -2.68 1.97 5.44
C LYS A 144 -1.36 2.65 5.85
N ALA A 145 -0.45 2.88 4.90
CA ALA A 145 0.84 3.54 5.14
C ALA A 145 0.69 5.08 5.25
N PRO A 146 1.66 5.79 5.84
CA PRO A 146 1.72 7.25 5.81
C PRO A 146 1.70 7.78 4.37
N THR A 147 1.16 8.97 4.18
CA THR A 147 1.07 9.61 2.84
C THR A 147 2.41 9.70 2.13
N ILE A 148 3.49 10.04 2.85
CA ILE A 148 4.84 10.09 2.26
C ILE A 148 5.29 8.74 1.67
N CYS A 149 4.87 7.61 2.27
CA CYS A 149 5.15 6.30 1.73
C CYS A 149 4.29 5.97 0.50
N ILE A 150 3.07 6.52 0.42
CA ILE A 150 2.24 6.43 -0.78
C ILE A 150 2.94 7.19 -1.92
N ASP A 151 3.42 8.40 -1.64
CA ASP A 151 4.10 9.24 -2.62
C ASP A 151 5.36 8.58 -3.16
N TYR A 152 6.16 7.98 -2.26
CA TYR A 152 7.33 7.19 -2.62
C TYR A 152 6.99 6.08 -3.62
N VAL A 153 5.94 5.30 -3.36
CA VAL A 153 5.53 4.23 -4.29
C VAL A 153 5.08 4.81 -5.62
N ILE A 154 4.26 5.87 -5.64
CA ILE A 154 3.82 6.50 -6.88
C ILE A 154 5.03 6.98 -7.69
N LEU A 155 5.93 7.75 -7.08
CA LEU A 155 7.15 8.24 -7.73
C LEU A 155 8.04 7.12 -8.25
N HIS A 156 8.20 6.05 -7.48
CA HIS A 156 8.95 4.87 -7.89
C HIS A 156 8.39 4.28 -9.19
N GLU A 157 7.07 4.10 -9.24
CA GLU A 157 6.41 3.58 -10.43
C GLU A 157 6.45 4.56 -11.62
N LEU A 158 6.37 5.87 -11.38
CA LEU A 158 6.52 6.88 -12.44
C LEU A 158 7.95 6.94 -13.00
N CYS A 159 8.97 6.69 -12.19
CA CYS A 159 10.36 6.61 -12.67
C CYS A 159 10.53 5.46 -13.68
N HIS A 160 9.73 4.38 -13.56
CA HIS A 160 9.75 3.26 -14.50
C HIS A 160 9.24 3.57 -15.91
N LEU A 161 8.60 4.72 -16.12
CA LEU A 161 8.25 5.22 -17.45
C LEU A 161 9.49 5.60 -18.27
N VAL A 162 10.57 6.04 -17.60
CA VAL A 162 11.84 6.44 -18.24
C VAL A 162 12.91 5.37 -18.08
N GLU A 163 13.03 4.79 -16.89
CA GLU A 163 14.07 3.82 -16.55
C GLU A 163 13.43 2.50 -16.07
N HIS A 164 13.38 1.50 -16.94
CA HIS A 164 12.69 0.22 -16.67
C HIS A 164 13.37 -0.67 -15.62
N ASN A 165 14.66 -0.43 -15.37
CA ASN A 165 15.43 -1.16 -14.37
C ASN A 165 15.86 -0.21 -13.25
N HIS A 166 16.16 -0.73 -12.06
CA HIS A 166 16.73 0.03 -10.94
C HIS A 166 18.22 0.36 -11.18
N SER A 167 18.50 1.05 -12.28
CA SER A 167 19.83 1.52 -12.69
C SER A 167 20.30 2.70 -11.82
N GLU A 168 21.55 3.11 -11.95
CA GLU A 168 22.02 4.35 -11.31
C GLU A 168 21.17 5.55 -11.75
N ARG A 169 20.81 5.62 -13.04
CA ARG A 169 19.93 6.67 -13.60
C ARG A 169 18.55 6.67 -12.96
N PHE A 170 17.97 5.49 -12.69
CA PHE A 170 16.70 5.38 -11.96
C PHE A 170 16.80 6.05 -10.58
N TYR A 171 17.84 5.73 -9.81
CA TYR A 171 17.98 6.29 -8.46
C TYR A 171 18.35 7.77 -8.49
N GLN A 172 19.10 8.24 -9.49
CA GLN A 172 19.34 9.66 -9.72
C GLN A 172 18.01 10.40 -9.96
N LEU A 173 17.16 9.87 -10.85
CA LEU A 173 15.83 10.45 -11.12
C LEU A 173 14.94 10.48 -9.87
N LEU A 174 14.87 9.36 -9.14
CA LEU A 174 14.08 9.29 -7.91
C LEU A 174 14.61 10.25 -6.83
N THR A 175 15.92 10.39 -6.69
CA THR A 175 16.56 11.30 -5.72
C THR A 175 16.29 12.76 -6.06
N GLN A 176 16.20 13.12 -7.35
CA GLN A 176 15.87 14.49 -7.77
C GLN A 176 14.48 14.94 -7.28
N VAL A 177 13.51 14.02 -7.22
CA VAL A 177 12.12 14.32 -6.81
C VAL A 177 11.80 13.95 -5.36
N MET A 178 12.61 13.09 -4.74
CA MET A 178 12.47 12.69 -3.35
C MET A 178 13.85 12.34 -2.78
N PRO A 179 14.62 13.34 -2.29
CA PRO A 179 15.99 13.10 -1.80
C PRO A 179 16.06 12.06 -0.66
N ASP A 180 15.08 12.05 0.23
CA ASP A 180 15.04 11.17 1.41
C ASP A 180 14.32 9.82 1.15
N TRP A 181 14.23 9.38 -0.11
CA TRP A 181 13.45 8.20 -0.49
C TRP A 181 13.89 6.92 0.23
N GLU A 182 15.19 6.79 0.58
CA GLU A 182 15.72 5.63 1.29
C GLU A 182 15.10 5.47 2.69
N ILE A 183 14.98 6.58 3.44
CA ILE A 183 14.36 6.62 4.76
C ILE A 183 12.86 6.28 4.66
N VAL A 184 12.19 6.84 3.65
CA VAL A 184 10.75 6.59 3.41
C VAL A 184 10.51 5.13 3.03
N LYS A 185 11.39 4.56 2.21
CA LYS A 185 11.39 3.15 1.81
C LYS A 185 11.57 2.24 3.02
N GLU A 186 12.58 2.48 3.86
CA GLU A 186 12.81 1.68 5.07
C GLU A 186 11.59 1.72 6.01
N ARG A 187 11.01 2.91 6.19
CA ARG A 187 9.79 3.07 6.97
C ARG A 187 8.63 2.23 6.41
N LEU A 188 8.43 2.25 5.09
CA LEU A 188 7.38 1.44 4.45
C LEU A 188 7.67 -0.06 4.55
N ASP A 189 8.94 -0.47 4.42
CA ASP A 189 9.40 -1.86 4.58
C ASP A 189 9.00 -2.41 5.96
N HIS A 190 9.24 -1.64 7.03
CA HIS A 190 8.90 -2.02 8.41
C HIS A 190 7.38 -2.12 8.64
N MET A 191 6.58 -1.39 7.87
CA MET A 191 5.12 -1.41 7.96
C MET A 191 4.49 -2.52 7.13
N ALA A 192 5.10 -2.91 6.00
CA ALA A 192 4.58 -3.95 5.10
C ALA A 192 4.34 -5.28 5.83
N VAL A 193 5.22 -5.64 6.78
CA VAL A 193 5.07 -6.80 7.68
C VAL A 193 3.73 -6.78 8.39
N LYS A 194 3.33 -5.61 8.88
CA LYS A 194 2.09 -5.44 9.65
C LYS A 194 0.86 -5.49 8.76
N PHE A 195 0.99 -5.22 7.46
CA PHE A 195 -0.14 -5.11 6.52
C PHE A 195 -0.45 -6.41 5.77
N PHE A 196 0.56 -7.16 5.34
CA PHE A 196 0.38 -8.37 4.51
C PHE A 196 0.21 -9.67 5.30
N ASN A 197 0.62 -9.70 6.56
CA ASN A 197 0.30 -10.83 7.45
C ASN A 197 -1.14 -10.79 8.00
N GLN A 198 -2.03 -9.98 7.39
CA GLN A 198 -3.43 -9.80 7.80
C GLN A 198 -4.43 -10.55 6.91
N THR A 199 -3.94 -11.29 5.91
CA THR A 199 -4.74 -11.93 4.85
C THR A 199 -4.55 -13.45 4.77
N CYS A 200 -4.06 -14.08 5.84
CA CYS A 200 -3.98 -15.53 5.97
C CYS A 200 -4.89 -16.01 7.08
#